data_AF-A0A4U1EK69-F1
#
_entry.id   AF-A0A4U1EK69-F1
#
_cell.length_a   1.000
_cell.length_b   1.000
_cell.length_c   1.000
_cell.angle_alpha   90.00
_cell.angle_beta   90.00
_cell.angle_gamma   90.00
#
_symmetry.space_group_name_H-M   'P 1'
#
loop_
_entity.id
_entity.type
_entity.pdbx_description
1 polymer ?
#
loop_
_entity_poly.entity_id
_entity_poly.type
_entity_poly.pdbx_seq_one_letter_code
_entity_poly.pdbx_strand_id
1 'polypeptide(L)'
;MENYWKSQPKKFCDYYKCWRVDNRPSIEFHARGKNHKENVAKRISEIKQKSLDKAKEEEKASKEFAAMEAAALKAYQEHVKRLGLESEISKPSISPVTSTIPPTSASNQQQEKGPCKGQMGRRHNL
;
A
#
# COMPACT_ATOMS: atom_id res chain seq x y z
N MET A 1 -20.05 31.09 -36.84
CA MET A 1 -19.69 30.82 -35.44
C MET A 1 -20.06 29.38 -35.15
N GLU A 2 -19.06 28.52 -34.99
CA GLU A 2 -19.28 27.08 -34.81
C GLU A 2 -19.70 26.77 -33.37
N ASN A 3 -20.74 25.95 -33.21
CA ASN A 3 -21.24 25.50 -31.91
C ASN A 3 -20.17 24.64 -31.22
N TYR A 4 -19.53 25.21 -30.21
CA TYR A 4 -18.59 24.51 -29.34
C TYR A 4 -19.35 23.48 -28.49
N TRP A 5 -19.35 22.21 -28.93
CA TRP A 5 -19.90 21.11 -28.14
C TRP A 5 -18.96 20.81 -26.97
N LYS A 6 -19.35 21.26 -25.78
CA LYS A 6 -18.66 20.94 -24.54
C LYS A 6 -19.08 19.55 -24.06
N SER A 7 -18.12 18.65 -23.90
CA SER A 7 -18.40 17.32 -23.34
C SER A 7 -18.80 17.41 -21.87
N GLN A 8 -19.68 16.50 -21.43
CA GLN A 8 -20.13 16.44 -20.05
C GLN A 8 -18.99 15.93 -19.15
N PRO A 9 -18.74 16.56 -17.98
CA PRO A 9 -17.77 16.06 -17.02
C PRO A 9 -18.19 14.67 -16.51
N LYS A 10 -17.20 13.80 -16.32
CA LYS A 10 -17.40 12.43 -15.80
C LYS A 10 -16.58 12.22 -14.54
N LYS A 11 -17.15 11.50 -13.57
CA LYS A 11 -16.48 11.05 -12.34
C LYS A 11 -16.34 9.54 -12.34
N PHE A 12 -15.20 9.05 -11.90
CA PHE A 12 -14.93 7.64 -11.75
C PHE A 12 -15.28 7.19 -10.33
N CYS A 13 -15.84 5.99 -10.20
CA CYS A 13 -16.08 5.36 -8.89
C CYS A 13 -15.11 4.21 -8.67
N ASP A 14 -14.26 4.31 -7.65
CA ASP A 14 -13.22 3.31 -7.34
C ASP A 14 -13.79 1.97 -6.85
N TYR A 15 -15.01 1.98 -6.31
CA TYR A 15 -15.67 0.77 -5.81
C TYR A 15 -16.35 -0.05 -6.92
N TYR A 16 -16.86 0.61 -7.98
CA TYR A 16 -17.55 -0.03 -9.11
C TYR A 16 -16.73 -0.08 -10.39
N LYS A 17 -15.58 0.59 -10.39
CA LYS A 17 -14.72 0.78 -11.56
C LYS A 17 -15.50 1.28 -12.79
N CYS A 18 -16.41 2.25 -12.59
CA CYS A 18 -17.23 2.80 -13.67
C CYS A 18 -17.18 4.34 -13.73
N TRP A 19 -17.39 4.87 -14.94
CA TRP A 19 -17.50 6.31 -15.17
C TRP A 19 -18.98 6.74 -15.11
N ARG A 20 -19.32 7.63 -14.18
CA ARG A 20 -20.62 8.31 -14.12
C ARG A 20 -20.53 9.74 -14.63
N VAL A 21 -21.65 10.25 -15.11
CA VAL A 21 -21.80 11.68 -15.39
C VAL A 21 -21.73 12.46 -14.08
N ASP A 22 -21.00 13.57 -14.08
CA ASP A 22 -20.74 14.44 -12.92
C ASP A 22 -21.94 15.35 -12.58
N ASN A 23 -23.14 14.76 -12.51
CA ASN A 23 -24.34 15.47 -12.08
C ASN A 23 -24.60 15.08 -10.61
N ARG A 24 -24.85 16.07 -9.74
CA ARG A 24 -25.11 15.85 -8.30
C ARG A 24 -26.15 14.75 -8.03
N PRO A 25 -27.34 14.74 -8.67
CA PRO A 25 -28.30 13.66 -8.46
C PRO A 25 -27.75 12.29 -8.90
N SER A 26 -27.06 12.23 -10.05
CA SER A 26 -26.49 10.99 -10.56
C SER A 26 -25.45 10.39 -9.61
N ILE A 27 -24.64 11.22 -8.94
CA ILE A 27 -23.66 10.77 -7.96
C ILE A 27 -24.35 10.25 -6.70
N GLU A 28 -25.34 10.98 -6.17
CA GLU A 28 -26.09 10.58 -4.98
C GLU A 28 -26.85 9.26 -5.19
N PHE A 29 -27.48 9.09 -6.35
CA PHE A 29 -28.12 7.83 -6.72
C PHE A 29 -27.11 6.68 -6.89
N HIS A 30 -25.86 6.97 -7.26
CA HIS A 30 -24.81 5.96 -7.30
C HIS A 30 -24.42 5.47 -5.91
N ALA A 31 -24.10 6.43 -5.04
CA ALA A 31 -23.63 6.18 -3.69
C ALA A 31 -24.72 5.50 -2.85
N ARG A 32 -25.98 5.83 -3.11
CA ARG A 32 -27.13 5.21 -2.44
C ARG A 32 -27.50 3.83 -2.99
N GLY A 33 -26.95 3.42 -4.14
CA GLY A 33 -27.22 2.12 -4.74
C GLY A 33 -26.88 0.96 -3.81
N LYS A 34 -27.73 -0.08 -3.78
CA LYS A 34 -27.59 -1.24 -2.89
C LYS A 34 -26.22 -1.90 -3.01
N ASN A 35 -25.82 -2.21 -4.24
CA ASN A 35 -24.50 -2.78 -4.51
C ASN A 35 -23.43 -1.89 -3.89
N HIS A 36 -23.48 -0.56 -4.12
CA HIS A 36 -22.43 0.38 -3.67
C HIS A 36 -22.16 0.34 -2.19
N LYS A 37 -23.22 0.33 -1.41
CA LYS A 37 -23.11 0.21 0.04
C LYS A 37 -22.52 -1.13 0.45
N GLU A 38 -22.92 -2.22 -0.19
CA GLU A 38 -22.45 -3.57 0.12
C GLU A 38 -20.95 -3.75 -0.20
N ASN A 39 -20.48 -3.30 -1.37
CA ASN A 39 -19.05 -3.39 -1.70
C ASN A 39 -18.19 -2.48 -0.81
N VAL A 40 -18.69 -1.29 -0.46
CA VAL A 40 -18.02 -0.39 0.49
C VAL A 40 -17.92 -1.04 1.87
N ALA A 41 -19.03 -1.58 2.38
CA ALA A 41 -19.06 -2.27 3.68
C ALA A 41 -18.12 -3.48 3.70
N LYS A 42 -18.14 -4.31 2.64
CA LYS A 42 -17.24 -5.45 2.49
C LYS A 42 -15.78 -5.00 2.53
N ARG A 43 -15.42 -3.97 1.75
CA ARG A 43 -14.05 -3.47 1.70
C ARG A 43 -13.59 -2.86 3.03
N ILE A 44 -14.48 -2.16 3.75
CA ILE A 44 -14.20 -1.66 5.10
C ILE A 44 -13.92 -2.84 6.06
N SER A 45 -14.75 -3.88 6.02
CA SER A 45 -14.55 -5.08 6.85
C SER A 45 -13.25 -5.81 6.51
N GLU A 46 -12.92 -5.96 5.22
CA GLU A 46 -11.66 -6.54 4.77
C GLU A 46 -10.44 -5.75 5.25
N ILE A 47 -10.48 -4.41 5.19
CA ILE A 47 -9.40 -3.56 5.66
C ILE A 47 -9.20 -3.73 7.18
N LYS A 48 -10.30 -3.76 7.95
CA LYS A 48 -10.25 -3.98 9.40
C LYS A 48 -9.64 -5.33 9.74
N GLN A 49 -10.08 -6.41 9.10
CA GLN A 49 -9.52 -7.75 9.35
C GLN A 49 -8.03 -7.81 9.00
N LYS A 50 -7.65 -7.30 7.82
CA LYS A 50 -6.24 -7.23 7.41
C LYS A 50 -5.38 -6.43 8.39
N SER A 51 -5.92 -5.37 8.98
CA SER A 51 -5.17 -4.59 9.98
C SER A 51 -4.92 -5.37 11.27
N LEU A 52 -5.90 -6.18 11.72
CA LEU A 52 -5.75 -7.02 12.90
C LEU A 52 -4.79 -8.18 12.64
N ASP A 53 -4.88 -8.80 11.47
CA ASP A 53 -3.99 -9.91 11.09
C ASP A 53 -2.55 -9.41 10.93
N LYS A 54 -2.35 -8.24 10.30
CA LYS A 54 -1.03 -7.62 10.19
C LYS A 54 -0.42 -7.30 11.56
N ALA A 55 -1.20 -6.79 12.52
CA ALA A 55 -0.70 -6.54 13.87
C ALA A 55 -0.27 -7.83 14.59
N LYS A 56 -1.02 -8.92 14.42
CA LYS A 56 -0.66 -10.24 14.97
C LYS A 56 0.57 -10.84 14.30
N GLU A 57 0.70 -10.66 12.99
CA GLU A 57 1.86 -11.11 12.21
C GLU A 57 3.12 -10.34 12.62
N GLU A 58 3.02 -9.02 12.78
CA GLU A 58 4.12 -8.17 13.27
C GLU A 58 4.55 -8.56 14.69
N GLU A 59 3.61 -8.90 15.58
CA GLU A 59 3.94 -9.39 16.93
C GLU A 59 4.69 -10.74 16.88
N LYS A 60 4.25 -11.68 16.05
CA LYS A 60 4.92 -12.98 15.88
C LYS A 60 6.30 -12.80 15.27
N ALA A 61 6.40 -12.00 14.21
CA ALA A 61 7.67 -11.68 13.56
C ALA A 61 8.64 -11.04 14.55
N SER A 62 8.21 -10.07 15.36
CA SER A 62 9.06 -9.44 16.37
C SER A 62 9.60 -10.42 17.40
N LYS A 63 8.79 -11.41 17.82
CA LYS A 63 9.25 -12.47 18.74
C LYS A 63 10.25 -13.40 18.08
N GLU A 64 10.02 -13.78 16.83
CA GLU A 64 10.93 -14.62 16.05
C GLU A 64 12.27 -13.92 15.80
N PHE A 65 12.26 -12.63 15.47
CA PHE A 65 13.47 -11.83 15.31
C PHE A 65 14.25 -11.73 16.63
N ALA A 66 13.59 -11.48 17.76
CA ALA A 66 14.26 -11.43 19.06
C ALA A 66 14.91 -12.78 19.45
N ALA A 67 14.24 -13.90 19.17
CA ALA A 67 14.80 -15.23 19.42
C ALA A 67 16.01 -15.53 18.52
N MET A 68 15.93 -15.12 17.24
CA MET A 68 17.01 -15.27 16.27
C MET A 68 18.23 -14.44 16.66
N GLU A 69 18.03 -13.17 17.07
CA GLU A 69 19.09 -12.30 17.56
C GLU A 69 19.78 -12.87 18.81
N ALA A 70 19.01 -13.38 19.77
CA ALA A 70 19.57 -14.02 20.96
C ALA A 70 20.39 -15.28 20.63
N ALA A 71 19.90 -16.12 19.72
CA ALA A 71 20.61 -17.31 19.26
C ALA A 71 21.91 -16.95 18.53
N ALA A 72 21.89 -15.92 17.68
CA ALA A 72 23.06 -15.44 16.97
C ALA A 72 24.13 -14.91 17.93
N LEU A 73 23.74 -14.10 18.93
CA LEU A 73 24.65 -13.61 19.96
C LEU A 73 25.23 -14.76 20.80
N LYS A 74 24.43 -15.75 21.16
CA LYS A 74 24.90 -16.92 21.90
C LYS A 74 25.93 -17.72 21.09
N ALA A 75 25.63 -18.01 19.83
CA ALA A 75 26.56 -18.72 18.94
C ALA A 75 27.87 -17.94 18.75
N TYR A 76 27.79 -16.62 18.63
CA TYR A 76 28.96 -15.75 18.57
C TYR A 76 29.80 -15.83 19.85
N GLN A 77 29.16 -15.74 21.02
CA GLN A 77 29.85 -15.86 22.31
C GLN A 77 30.54 -17.23 22.49
N GLU A 78 29.86 -18.31 22.12
CA GLU A 78 30.43 -19.67 22.15
C GLU A 78 31.63 -19.78 21.20
N HIS A 79 31.53 -19.18 20.01
CA HIS A 79 32.61 -19.14 19.04
C HIS A 79 33.85 -18.40 19.58
N VAL A 80 33.66 -17.23 20.21
CA VAL A 80 34.74 -16.45 20.82
C VAL A 80 35.41 -17.25 21.94
N LYS A 81 34.61 -17.86 22.84
CA LYS A 81 35.13 -18.71 23.93
C LYS A 81 35.95 -19.87 23.40
N ARG A 82 35.49 -20.53 22.33
CA ARG A 82 36.20 -21.67 21.72
C ARG A 82 37.54 -21.27 21.11
N LEU A 83 37.64 -20.08 20.53
CA LEU A 83 38.89 -19.61 19.92
C LEU A 83 39.91 -19.09 20.94
N GLY A 84 39.59 -19.04 22.24
CA GLY A 84 40.51 -18.59 23.28
C GLY A 84 40.95 -17.12 23.11
N LEU A 85 40.20 -16.34 22.34
CA LEU A 85 40.41 -14.90 22.19
C LEU A 85 39.76 -14.23 23.40
N GLU A 86 40.53 -14.14 24.51
CA GLU A 86 40.23 -13.26 25.64
C GLU A 86 39.94 -11.86 25.08
N SER A 87 38.67 -11.45 25.18
CA SER A 87 38.19 -10.21 24.59
C SER A 87 38.38 -9.07 25.57
N GLU A 88 39.55 -8.44 25.50
CA GLU A 88 39.68 -6.99 25.74
C GLU A 88 38.93 -6.23 24.63
N ILE A 89 37.61 -6.44 24.55
CA ILE A 89 36.72 -5.65 23.71
C ILE A 89 35.58 -5.26 24.62
N SER A 90 35.81 -4.12 25.27
CA SER A 90 34.80 -3.25 25.85
C SER A 90 33.47 -3.40 25.12
N LYS A 91 32.40 -3.57 25.90
CA LYS A 91 30.98 -3.39 25.53
C LYS A 91 30.83 -2.94 24.07
N PRO A 92 30.17 -3.71 23.18
CA PRO A 92 29.76 -3.15 21.91
C PRO A 92 28.83 -1.97 22.20
N SER A 93 29.41 -0.77 22.24
CA SER A 93 28.75 0.51 22.12
C SER A 93 28.30 0.61 20.67
N ILE A 94 27.41 -0.29 20.29
CA ILE A 94 26.67 -0.16 19.05
C ILE A 94 25.57 0.81 19.40
N SER A 95 25.89 2.10 19.27
CA SER A 95 24.89 3.13 19.04
C SER A 95 23.90 2.56 18.02
N PRO A 96 22.59 2.67 18.23
CA PRO A 96 21.63 2.16 17.27
C PRO A 96 21.80 2.98 15.99
N VAL A 97 22.56 2.44 15.03
CA VAL A 97 22.59 2.98 13.68
C VAL A 97 21.17 2.80 13.18
N THR A 98 20.47 3.92 13.12
CA THR A 98 19.16 4.06 12.52
C THR A 98 19.34 3.84 11.02
N SER A 99 19.56 2.60 10.60
CA SER A 99 19.40 2.21 9.21
C SER A 99 17.91 2.13 8.96
N THR A 100 17.35 3.31 8.65
CA THR A 100 16.06 3.50 8.02
C THR A 100 16.03 2.69 6.72
N ILE A 101 15.72 1.41 6.81
CA ILE A 101 15.09 0.69 5.70
C ILE A 101 13.61 0.67 6.08
N PRO A 102 12.75 1.49 5.45
CA PRO A 102 11.32 1.40 5.67
C PRO A 102 10.86 0.00 5.24
N PRO A 103 9.94 -0.65 5.97
CA PRO A 103 9.24 -1.79 5.42
C PRO A 103 8.50 -1.28 4.18
N THR A 104 8.83 -1.82 3.02
CA THR A 104 8.14 -1.57 1.75
C THR A 104 6.69 -2.04 1.86
N SER A 105 5.86 -1.26 2.54
CA SER A 105 4.41 -1.27 2.41
C SER A 105 4.05 -0.21 1.39
N ALA A 106 3.43 -0.66 0.30
CA ALA A 106 2.84 0.13 -0.79
C ALA A 106 3.82 0.80 -1.78
N SER A 107 4.03 0.15 -2.93
CA SER A 107 4.08 0.86 -4.20
C SER A 107 3.06 0.23 -5.15
N ASN A 108 1.84 0.76 -5.03
CA ASN A 108 0.84 0.65 -6.06
C ASN A 108 1.36 1.50 -7.22
N GLN A 109 1.84 0.88 -8.29
CA GLN A 109 2.37 1.57 -9.44
C GLN A 109 1.27 2.39 -10.11
N GLN A 110 1.23 3.67 -9.76
CA GLN A 110 0.72 4.74 -10.62
C GLN A 110 1.92 5.33 -11.38
N GLN A 111 2.02 4.96 -12.65
CA GLN A 111 2.80 5.58 -13.71
C GLN A 111 1.89 5.44 -14.96
N GLU A 112 1.54 6.45 -15.75
CA GLU A 112 2.12 7.77 -15.96
C GLU A 112 1.03 8.76 -16.42
N LYS A 113 1.18 10.04 -16.06
CA LYS A 113 0.59 11.13 -16.82
C LYS A 113 1.52 11.46 -17.99
N GLY A 114 1.11 11.07 -19.21
CA GLY A 114 1.60 11.64 -20.47
C GLY A 114 0.61 12.68 -21.03
N PRO A 115 1.07 13.65 -21.85
CA PRO A 115 0.40 14.93 -22.05
C PRO A 115 -0.84 14.85 -22.94
N CYS A 116 -1.74 15.82 -22.75
CA CYS A 116 -2.79 16.15 -23.72
C CYS A 116 -2.19 16.30 -25.13
N LYS A 117 -2.56 15.41 -26.04
CA LYS A 117 -2.52 15.68 -27.48
C LYS A 117 -3.89 15.38 -28.05
N GLY A 118 -4.52 16.42 -28.59
CA GLY A 118 -5.73 16.26 -29.37
C GLY A 118 -5.44 15.52 -30.67
N GLN A 119 -6.37 14.66 -31.07
CA GLN A 119 -6.53 14.32 -32.47
C GLN A 119 -8.01 13.99 -32.74
N MET A 120 -8.65 14.85 -33.53
CA MET A 120 -9.87 14.56 -34.26
C MET A 120 -9.72 13.27 -35.08
N GLY A 121 -10.78 12.46 -35.19
CA GLY A 121 -10.74 11.28 -36.08
C GLY A 121 -12.02 10.46 -36.16
N ARG A 122 -13.01 11.00 -36.88
CA ARG A 122 -14.03 10.33 -37.72
C ARG A 122 -14.77 9.07 -37.21
N ARG A 123 -16.08 9.28 -37.04
CA ARG A 123 -17.13 8.28 -37.23
C ARG A 123 -17.02 7.68 -38.65
N HIS A 124 -17.12 6.37 -38.76
CA HIS A 124 -17.70 5.73 -39.95
C HIS A 124 -18.90 4.91 -39.48
N ASN A 125 -20.06 5.20 -40.09
CA ASN A 125 -21.24 4.36 -40.05
C ASN A 125 -20.89 2.96 -40.59
N LEU A 126 -21.36 1.94 -39.88
CA LEU A 126 -22.09 0.83 -40.49
C LEU A 126 -23.20 0.41 -39.52
#